data_AF-A0A6L6IDH6-F1
#
_entry.id   AF-A0A6L6IDH6-F1
#
_cell.length_a   1.000
_cell.length_b   1.000
_cell.length_c   1.000
_cell.angle_alpha   90.00
_cell.angle_beta   90.00
_cell.angle_gamma   90.00
#
_symmetry.space_group_name_H-M   'P 1'
#
loop_
_entity.id
_entity.type
_entity.pdbx_description
1 polymer ?
#
loop_
_entity_poly.entity_id
_entity_poly.type
_entity_poly.pdbx_seq_one_letter_code
_entity_poly.pdbx_strand_id
1 'polypeptide(L)'
;MKLEDLPKYYSPKSPGLTDASASTSKDALSITDVMAAQGMTQNRAEMGFSAFLGKMGISMNDRARATELLADYALSRCDRVAALRKLPAEIKPVVMRIMASYAFEDYARSAASKKQCPCCYGEKFIESIVFTNKVQYPDGKPPVWAKCTKGVYPSYWEEWKKVREVVKVACPECGGKGEVSTACKDCRGRGVAI
;
A
#
# COMPACT_ATOMS: atom_id res chain seq x y z
N MET A 1 10.11 -29.93 8.32
CA MET A 1 9.19 -29.11 7.50
C MET A 1 9.93 -27.89 7.00
N LYS A 2 9.76 -27.53 5.73
CA LYS A 2 10.30 -26.28 5.18
C LYS A 2 9.35 -25.11 5.50
N LEU A 3 9.90 -23.93 5.82
CA LEU A 3 9.09 -22.79 6.25
C LEU A 3 8.18 -22.28 5.12
N GLU A 4 8.65 -22.37 3.88
CA GLU A 4 7.92 -22.01 2.67
C GLU A 4 6.66 -22.85 2.39
N ASP A 5 6.54 -24.04 3.00
CA ASP A 5 5.36 -24.90 2.84
C ASP A 5 4.24 -24.54 3.83
N LEU A 6 4.56 -23.77 4.87
CA LEU A 6 3.65 -23.39 5.95
C LEU A 6 2.38 -22.66 5.47
N PRO A 7 2.41 -21.72 4.50
CA PRO A 7 1.21 -21.06 3.99
C PRO A 7 0.16 -22.02 3.42
N LYS A 8 0.58 -23.18 2.91
CA LYS A 8 -0.34 -24.20 2.37
C LYS A 8 -1.29 -24.75 3.44
N TYR A 9 -0.87 -24.72 4.70
CA TYR A 9 -1.65 -25.23 5.83
C TYR A 9 -2.65 -24.21 6.39
N TYR A 10 -2.57 -22.94 5.98
CA TYR A 10 -3.58 -21.91 6.29
C TYR A 10 -4.65 -21.79 5.22
N SER A 11 -4.46 -22.45 4.07
CA SER A 11 -5.44 -22.47 2.99
C SER A 11 -6.43 -23.62 3.20
N PRO A 12 -7.74 -23.45 2.88
CA PRO A 12 -8.69 -24.54 2.92
C PRO A 12 -8.22 -25.69 2.02
N LYS A 13 -8.16 -26.90 2.57
CA LYS A 13 -7.91 -28.10 1.75
C LYS A 13 -9.16 -28.37 0.91
N SER A 14 -8.99 -28.50 -0.40
CA SER A 14 -10.07 -28.96 -1.28
C SER A 14 -10.53 -30.36 -0.87
N PRO A 15 -11.83 -30.66 -0.91
CA PRO A 15 -12.31 -32.04 -0.73
C PRO A 15 -11.60 -32.95 -1.74
N GLY A 16 -10.95 -34.01 -1.24
CA GLY A 16 -10.39 -35.05 -2.09
C GLY A 16 -11.51 -35.89 -2.69
N LEU A 17 -12.05 -35.46 -3.83
CA LEU A 17 -13.06 -36.22 -4.58
C LEU A 17 -12.37 -37.27 -5.45
N THR A 18 -11.71 -38.23 -4.81
CA THR A 18 -10.98 -39.31 -5.48
C THR A 18 -11.41 -40.64 -4.88
N ASP A 19 -11.60 -41.66 -5.72
CA ASP A 19 -11.90 -43.04 -5.31
C ASP A 19 -10.68 -43.74 -4.65
N ALA A 20 -9.58 -43.01 -4.48
CA ALA A 20 -8.45 -43.44 -3.68
C ALA A 20 -8.82 -43.40 -2.20
N SER A 21 -8.74 -44.54 -1.52
CA SER A 21 -8.80 -44.61 -0.05
C SER A 21 -7.85 -43.59 0.58
N ALA A 22 -8.24 -43.00 1.73
CA ALA A 22 -7.43 -42.01 2.44
C ALA A 22 -5.99 -42.54 2.59
N SER A 23 -5.06 -41.94 1.84
CA SER A 23 -3.67 -42.40 1.82
C SER A 23 -3.08 -42.27 3.22
N THR A 24 -2.79 -43.41 3.86
CA THR A 24 -2.03 -43.52 5.10
C THR A 24 -0.53 -43.31 4.86
N SER A 25 -0.18 -42.40 3.95
CA SER A 25 1.22 -42.06 3.68
C SER A 25 1.85 -41.55 4.98
N LYS A 26 2.77 -42.33 5.54
CA LYS A 26 3.48 -42.05 6.80
C LYS A 26 4.29 -40.74 6.75
N ASP A 27 4.50 -40.20 5.55
CA ASP A 27 5.28 -38.98 5.30
C ASP A 27 4.42 -37.70 5.24
N ALA A 28 3.10 -37.80 5.39
CA ALA A 28 2.21 -36.64 5.37
C ALA A 28 2.09 -36.05 6.79
N LEU A 29 2.80 -34.93 7.05
CA LEU A 29 2.62 -34.15 8.28
C LEU A 29 1.13 -33.80 8.46
N SER A 30 0.56 -34.22 9.58
CA SER A 30 -0.81 -33.85 9.94
C SER A 30 -0.86 -32.36 10.29
N ILE A 31 -2.05 -31.74 10.22
CA ILE A 31 -2.21 -30.33 10.61
C ILE A 31 -1.78 -30.13 12.06
N THR A 32 -2.04 -31.10 12.94
CA THR A 32 -1.60 -31.08 14.34
C THR A 32 -0.09 -31.06 14.47
N ASP A 33 0.65 -31.84 13.68
CA ASP A 33 2.13 -31.83 13.71
C ASP A 33 2.68 -30.48 13.26
N VAL A 34 2.04 -29.87 12.25
CA VAL A 34 2.40 -28.54 11.75
C VAL A 34 2.18 -27.48 12.81
N MET A 35 1.01 -27.47 13.46
CA MET A 35 0.70 -26.51 14.51
C MET A 35 1.62 -26.69 15.74
N ALA A 36 1.96 -27.93 16.09
CA ALA A 36 2.93 -28.21 17.15
C ALA A 36 4.34 -27.70 16.79
N ALA A 37 4.79 -27.94 15.56
CA ALA A 37 6.05 -27.42 15.06
C ALA A 37 6.09 -25.89 15.08
N GLN A 38 4.99 -25.22 14.71
CA GLN A 38 4.87 -23.76 14.77
C GLN A 38 5.06 -23.24 16.19
N GLY A 39 4.38 -23.84 17.18
CA GLY A 39 4.54 -23.47 18.59
C GLY A 39 5.99 -23.61 19.07
N MET A 40 6.67 -24.70 18.69
CA MET A 40 8.08 -24.89 19.00
C MET A 40 8.98 -23.84 18.32
N THR A 41 8.72 -23.50 17.05
CA THR A 41 9.50 -22.47 16.34
C THR A 41 9.26 -21.07 16.89
N GLN A 42 8.03 -20.74 17.29
CA GLN A 42 7.71 -19.46 17.90
C GLN A 42 8.43 -19.30 19.24
N ASN A 43 8.48 -20.35 20.07
CA ASN A 43 9.21 -20.32 21.33
C ASN A 43 10.73 -20.16 21.15
N ARG A 44 11.31 -20.74 20.09
CA ARG A 44 12.77 -20.68 19.84
C ARG A 44 13.21 -19.43 19.08
N ALA A 45 12.39 -18.94 18.16
CA ALA A 45 12.75 -17.92 17.17
C ALA A 45 11.56 -17.00 16.85
N GLU A 46 10.97 -16.41 17.90
CA GLU A 46 9.76 -15.58 17.81
C GLU A 46 9.86 -14.47 16.75
N MET A 47 10.92 -13.67 16.79
CA MET A 47 11.13 -12.54 15.87
C MET A 47 11.13 -12.97 14.39
N GLY A 48 11.86 -14.04 14.06
CA GLY A 48 11.95 -14.53 12.69
C GLY A 48 10.67 -15.20 12.21
N PHE A 49 10.01 -15.94 13.10
CA PHE A 49 8.75 -16.62 12.79
C PHE A 49 7.62 -15.62 12.56
N SER A 50 7.44 -14.64 13.46
CA SER A 50 6.46 -13.56 13.28
C SER A 50 6.77 -12.71 12.04
N ALA A 51 8.05 -12.47 11.73
CA ALA A 51 8.41 -11.75 10.51
C ALA A 51 7.99 -12.51 9.24
N PHE A 52 8.17 -13.83 9.22
CA PHE A 52 7.73 -14.68 8.11
C PHE A 52 6.20 -14.69 7.96
N LEU A 53 5.46 -14.91 9.05
CA LEU A 53 3.99 -14.90 9.03
C LEU A 53 3.43 -13.54 8.57
N GLY A 54 4.04 -12.45 9.04
CA GLY A 54 3.68 -11.10 8.61
C GLY A 54 3.96 -10.85 7.12
N LYS A 55 5.09 -11.35 6.60
CA LYS A 55 5.43 -11.25 5.17
C LYS A 55 4.48 -12.04 4.28
N MET A 56 4.07 -13.24 4.71
CA MET A 56 3.12 -14.07 3.97
C MET A 56 1.67 -13.59 4.08
N GLY A 57 1.40 -12.55 4.88
CA GLY A 57 0.06 -11.99 5.06
C GLY A 57 -0.89 -12.90 5.84
N ILE A 58 -0.36 -13.87 6.60
CA ILE A 58 -1.15 -14.83 7.39
C ILE A 58 -1.76 -14.15 8.62
N SER A 59 -1.00 -13.25 9.25
CA SER A 59 -1.41 -12.59 10.49
C SER A 59 -0.89 -11.16 10.56
N MET A 60 -1.81 -10.21 10.71
CA MET A 60 -1.48 -8.80 10.92
C MET A 60 -0.88 -8.56 12.32
N ASN A 61 -1.27 -9.39 13.30
CA ASN A 61 -0.71 -9.31 14.65
C ASN A 61 0.77 -9.74 14.66
N ASP A 62 1.12 -10.78 13.92
CA ASP A 62 2.52 -11.21 13.76
C ASP A 62 3.37 -10.16 13.06
N ARG A 63 2.80 -9.43 12.10
CA ARG A 63 3.48 -8.28 11.49
C ARG A 63 3.82 -7.20 12.51
N ALA A 64 2.87 -6.80 13.36
CA ALA A 64 3.11 -5.82 14.42
C ALA A 64 4.15 -6.32 15.42
N ARG A 65 4.00 -7.57 15.89
CA ARG A 65 4.93 -8.19 16.83
C ARG A 65 6.34 -8.30 16.27
N ALA A 66 6.49 -8.64 15.00
CA ALA A 66 7.79 -8.67 14.33
C ALA A 66 8.47 -7.29 14.34
N THR A 67 7.71 -6.22 14.08
CA THR A 67 8.25 -4.85 14.13
C THR A 67 8.63 -4.41 15.54
N GLU A 68 7.88 -4.82 16.56
CA GLU A 68 8.19 -4.54 17.97
C GLU A 68 9.46 -5.28 18.41
N LEU A 69 9.54 -6.60 18.17
CA LEU A 69 10.71 -7.40 18.49
C LEU A 69 11.98 -6.90 17.76
N LEU A 70 11.83 -6.45 16.52
CA LEU A 70 12.92 -5.80 15.77
C LEU A 70 13.34 -4.46 16.40
N ALA A 71 12.38 -3.67 16.90
CA ALA A 71 12.66 -2.41 17.57
C ALA A 71 13.39 -2.62 18.90
N ASP A 72 12.98 -3.61 19.70
CA ASP A 72 13.62 -3.98 20.96
C ASP A 72 15.05 -4.49 20.73
N TYR A 73 15.21 -5.32 19.70
CA TYR A 73 16.53 -5.77 19.27
C TYR A 73 17.41 -4.61 18.81
N ALA A 74 16.86 -3.65 18.06
CA ALA A 74 17.57 -2.45 17.65
C ALA A 74 17.96 -1.58 18.86
N LEU A 75 17.07 -1.42 19.84
CA LEU A 75 17.35 -0.70 21.08
C LEU A 75 18.52 -1.30 21.85
N SER A 76 18.59 -2.63 21.99
CA SER A 76 19.70 -3.31 22.65
C SER A 76 21.06 -3.10 21.99
N ARG A 77 21.09 -2.68 20.71
CA ARG A 77 22.29 -2.52 19.89
C ARG A 77 22.54 -1.09 19.42
N CYS A 78 21.63 -0.15 19.70
CA CYS A 78 21.67 1.19 19.15
C CYS A 78 22.96 1.93 19.52
N ASP A 79 23.51 1.69 20.72
CA ASP A 79 24.73 2.34 21.18
C ASP A 79 25.99 1.90 20.43
N ARG A 80 25.94 0.83 19.63
CA ARG A 80 27.06 0.46 18.73
C ARG A 80 27.25 1.48 17.61
N VAL A 81 26.19 2.20 17.23
CA VAL A 81 26.22 3.20 16.15
C VAL A 81 26.39 4.59 16.75
N ALA A 82 27.47 5.28 16.41
CA ALA A 82 27.80 6.60 16.97
C ALA A 82 26.68 7.64 16.75
N ALA A 83 25.98 7.60 15.61
CA ALA A 83 24.85 8.48 15.32
C ALA A 83 23.69 8.24 16.30
N LEU A 84 23.34 6.98 16.56
CA LEU A 84 22.22 6.61 17.43
C LEU A 84 22.54 6.80 18.91
N ARG A 85 23.81 6.64 19.30
CA ARG A 85 24.27 6.84 20.68
C ARG A 85 24.03 8.27 21.18
N LYS A 86 24.19 9.26 20.28
CA LYS A 86 24.04 10.69 20.60
C LYS A 86 22.58 11.15 20.77
N LEU A 87 21.61 10.32 20.41
CA LEU A 87 20.20 10.68 20.55
C LEU A 87 19.78 10.69 22.03
N PRO A 88 18.87 11.59 22.43
CA PRO A 88 18.30 11.59 23.77
C PRO A 88 17.45 10.33 24.01
N ALA A 89 17.39 9.88 25.26
CA ALA A 89 16.77 8.61 25.66
C ALA A 89 15.27 8.53 25.30
N GLU A 90 14.56 9.66 25.27
CA GLU A 90 13.14 9.74 24.90
C GLU A 90 12.91 9.53 23.40
N ILE A 91 13.84 9.97 22.55
CA ILE A 91 13.69 9.92 21.08
C ILE A 91 14.20 8.58 20.53
N LYS A 92 15.20 7.96 21.18
CA LYS A 92 15.76 6.66 20.79
C LYS A 92 14.68 5.60 20.47
N PRO A 93 13.70 5.29 21.34
CA PRO A 93 12.70 4.25 21.06
C PRO A 93 11.82 4.59 19.86
N VAL A 94 11.46 5.86 19.68
CA VAL A 94 10.65 6.31 18.53
C VAL A 94 11.41 6.10 17.23
N VAL A 95 12.68 6.48 17.18
CA VAL A 95 13.54 6.31 15.99
C VAL A 95 13.79 4.84 15.72
N MET A 96 14.05 4.01 16.74
CA MET A 96 14.22 2.57 16.56
C MET A 96 12.96 1.92 15.99
N ARG A 97 11.78 2.29 16.48
CA ARG A 97 10.51 1.77 15.95
C ARG A 97 10.31 2.13 14.49
N ILE A 98 10.56 3.38 14.12
CA ILE A 98 10.47 3.82 12.71
C ILE A 98 11.44 3.01 11.84
N MET A 99 12.70 2.90 12.25
CA MET A 99 13.69 2.10 11.51
C MET A 99 13.28 0.62 11.39
N ALA A 100 12.76 0.02 12.46
CA ALA A 100 12.28 -1.35 12.45
C ALA A 100 11.10 -1.55 11.50
N SER A 101 10.16 -0.60 11.44
CA SER A 101 9.06 -0.62 10.46
C SER A 101 9.57 -0.59 9.03
N TYR A 102 10.49 0.33 8.71
CA TYR A 102 11.09 0.40 7.36
C TYR A 102 11.91 -0.85 7.02
N ALA A 103 12.68 -1.39 7.97
CA ALA A 103 13.47 -2.60 7.77
C ALA A 103 12.57 -3.83 7.53
N PHE A 104 11.48 -3.96 8.28
CA PHE A 104 10.49 -5.00 8.05
C PHE A 104 9.80 -4.85 6.70
N GLU A 105 9.41 -3.63 6.33
CA GLU A 105 8.82 -3.36 5.02
C GLU A 105 9.76 -3.69 3.86
N ASP A 106 11.06 -3.43 4.01
CA ASP A 106 12.05 -3.79 3.01
C ASP A 106 12.25 -5.31 2.91
N TYR A 107 12.28 -6.01 4.04
CA TYR A 107 12.28 -7.47 4.09
C TYR A 107 11.02 -8.11 3.46
N ALA A 108 9.85 -7.52 3.72
CA ALA A 108 8.56 -7.99 3.21
C ALA A 108 8.29 -7.57 1.76
N ARG A 109 9.07 -6.60 1.22
CA ARG A 109 8.90 -6.07 -0.12
C ARG A 109 9.09 -7.17 -1.17
N SER A 110 8.24 -7.15 -2.18
CA SER A 110 8.35 -8.01 -3.37
C SER A 110 8.06 -7.20 -4.62
N ALA A 111 8.33 -7.75 -5.81
CA ALA A 111 7.98 -7.08 -7.06
C ALA A 111 6.46 -6.79 -7.18
N ALA A 112 5.63 -7.52 -6.44
CA ALA A 112 4.18 -7.35 -6.41
C ALA A 112 3.68 -6.38 -5.33
N SER A 113 4.52 -5.92 -4.39
CA SER A 113 4.04 -5.06 -3.32
C SER A 113 3.64 -3.67 -3.83
N LYS A 114 2.53 -3.16 -3.28
CA LYS A 114 2.01 -1.83 -3.53
C LYS A 114 2.10 -1.03 -2.24
N LYS A 115 2.40 0.26 -2.36
CA LYS A 115 2.37 1.22 -1.26
C LYS A 115 1.26 2.23 -1.50
N GLN A 116 0.73 2.80 -0.42
CA GLN A 116 -0.20 3.92 -0.52
C GLN A 116 0.48 5.07 -1.27
N CYS A 117 -0.27 5.73 -2.15
CA CYS A 117 0.25 6.84 -2.93
C CYS A 117 0.67 7.98 -1.97
N PRO A 118 1.92 8.46 -2.03
CA PRO A 118 2.39 9.54 -1.15
C PRO A 118 1.70 10.88 -1.46
N CYS A 119 1.16 11.04 -2.66
CA CYS A 119 0.53 12.28 -3.09
C CYS A 119 -0.95 12.40 -2.69
N CYS A 120 -1.73 11.33 -2.77
CA CYS A 120 -3.16 11.35 -2.43
C CYS A 120 -3.52 10.58 -1.16
N TYR A 121 -2.55 9.95 -0.49
CA TYR A 121 -2.79 9.13 0.71
C TYR A 121 -4.01 8.20 0.58
N GLY A 122 -4.21 7.60 -0.60
CA GLY A 122 -5.33 6.68 -0.86
C GLY A 122 -6.66 7.34 -1.26
N GLU A 123 -6.78 8.66 -1.24
CA GLU A 123 -8.00 9.40 -1.65
C GLU A 123 -8.24 9.40 -3.16
N LYS A 124 -7.24 8.96 -3.96
CA LYS A 124 -7.27 8.81 -5.42
C LYS A 124 -7.37 10.11 -6.22
N PHE A 125 -7.96 11.15 -5.65
CA PHE A 125 -8.16 12.45 -6.27
C PHE A 125 -7.42 13.54 -5.51
N ILE A 126 -7.10 14.62 -6.21
CA ILE A 126 -6.48 15.82 -5.65
C ILE A 126 -7.30 17.01 -6.12
N GLU A 127 -7.48 17.98 -5.23
CA GLU A 127 -8.12 19.23 -5.57
C GLU A 127 -7.17 20.10 -6.38
N SER A 128 -7.59 20.45 -7.59
CA SER A 128 -6.85 21.36 -8.46
C SER A 128 -7.73 22.55 -8.82
N ILE A 129 -7.13 23.73 -8.85
CA ILE A 129 -7.81 24.96 -9.26
C ILE A 129 -7.72 25.03 -10.78
N VAL A 130 -8.85 24.85 -11.46
CA VAL A 130 -8.95 24.96 -12.91
C VAL A 130 -9.64 26.29 -13.23
N PHE A 131 -9.08 27.02 -14.20
CA PHE A 131 -9.73 28.21 -14.74
C PHE A 131 -10.64 27.77 -15.89
N THR A 132 -11.95 27.80 -15.67
CA THR A 132 -12.93 27.54 -16.72
C THR A 132 -13.50 28.86 -17.23
N ASN A 133 -13.60 28.99 -18.56
CA ASN A 133 -14.27 30.11 -19.19
C ASN A 133 -15.76 29.82 -19.20
N LYS A 134 -16.54 30.57 -18.44
CA LYS A 134 -18.01 30.50 -18.48
C LYS A 134 -18.55 31.73 -19.19
N VAL A 135 -19.51 31.50 -20.08
CA VAL A 135 -20.28 32.57 -20.71
C VAL A 135 -21.28 33.11 -19.69
N GLN A 136 -21.27 34.42 -19.48
CA GLN A 136 -22.24 35.13 -18.66
C GLN A 136 -22.99 36.13 -19.55
N TYR A 137 -24.22 36.47 -19.14
CA TYR A 137 -25.07 37.45 -19.80
C TYR A 137 -25.31 38.59 -18.80
N PRO A 138 -24.43 39.62 -18.73
CA PRO A 138 -24.52 40.69 -17.74
C PRO A 138 -25.85 41.45 -17.83
N ASP A 139 -26.29 41.72 -19.06
CA ASP A 139 -27.49 42.49 -19.39
C ASP A 139 -28.73 41.60 -19.65
N GLY A 140 -28.64 40.30 -19.31
CA GLY A 140 -29.69 39.31 -19.54
C GLY A 140 -29.59 38.56 -20.87
N LYS A 141 -30.33 37.46 -20.98
CA LYS A 141 -30.31 36.58 -22.17
C LYS A 141 -30.81 37.35 -23.41
N PRO A 142 -30.30 37.02 -24.61
CA PRO A 142 -30.73 37.67 -25.83
C PRO A 142 -32.25 37.53 -26.03
N PRO A 143 -32.96 38.63 -26.32
CA PRO A 143 -34.41 38.61 -26.50
C PRO A 143 -34.79 37.79 -27.75
N VAL A 144 -35.98 37.18 -27.72
CA VAL A 144 -36.41 36.21 -28.76
C VAL A 144 -36.39 36.81 -30.18
N TRP A 145 -36.70 38.10 -30.33
CA TRP A 145 -36.71 38.80 -31.62
C TRP A 145 -35.32 38.88 -32.28
N ALA A 146 -34.23 38.84 -31.48
CA ALA A 146 -32.87 38.90 -31.98
C ALA A 146 -32.49 37.67 -32.82
N LYS A 147 -33.23 36.56 -32.69
CA LYS A 147 -33.04 35.36 -33.53
C LYS A 147 -33.51 35.53 -34.97
N CYS A 148 -34.43 36.48 -35.21
CA CYS A 148 -35.08 36.66 -36.51
C CYS A 148 -34.46 37.80 -37.34
N THR A 149 -33.53 38.56 -36.78
CA THR A 149 -32.92 39.73 -37.43
C THR A 149 -31.59 39.37 -38.09
N LYS A 150 -31.43 39.67 -39.38
CA LYS A 150 -30.12 39.56 -40.06
C LYS A 150 -29.25 40.75 -39.65
N GLY A 151 -28.26 40.51 -38.79
CA GLY A 151 -27.28 41.51 -38.35
C GLY A 151 -27.10 41.63 -36.84
N VAL A 152 -27.97 41.01 -36.05
CA VAL A 152 -27.86 40.90 -34.60
C VAL A 152 -27.45 39.48 -34.24
N TYR A 153 -26.32 39.32 -33.56
CA TYR A 153 -25.80 37.99 -33.20
C TYR A 153 -25.95 37.76 -31.69
N PRO A 154 -26.35 36.54 -31.25
CA PRO A 154 -26.42 36.19 -29.83
C PRO A 154 -25.12 36.43 -29.05
N SER A 155 -23.97 36.39 -29.72
CA SER A 155 -22.65 36.68 -29.14
C SER A 155 -22.49 38.12 -28.63
N TYR A 156 -23.34 39.07 -29.06
CA TYR A 156 -23.30 40.45 -28.56
C TYR A 156 -23.74 40.59 -27.10
N TRP A 157 -24.44 39.59 -26.55
CA TRP A 157 -24.83 39.53 -25.13
C TRP A 157 -23.92 38.63 -24.30
N GLU A 158 -22.92 37.99 -24.93
CA GLU A 158 -22.07 37.00 -24.29
C GLU A 158 -20.76 37.62 -23.83
N GLU A 159 -20.51 37.57 -22.53
CA GLU A 159 -19.21 37.93 -21.96
C GLU A 159 -18.50 36.69 -21.40
N TRP A 160 -17.25 36.48 -21.80
CA TRP A 160 -16.43 35.38 -21.33
C TRP A 160 -15.78 35.74 -20.00
N LYS A 161 -16.22 35.10 -18.91
CA LYS A 161 -15.62 35.28 -17.59
C LYS A 161 -14.81 34.06 -17.20
N LYS A 162 -13.54 34.30 -16.83
CA LYS A 162 -12.69 33.29 -16.17
C LYS A 162 -13.18 33.06 -14.75
N VAL A 163 -13.73 31.89 -14.49
CA VAL A 163 -14.16 31.47 -13.16
C VAL A 163 -13.13 30.49 -12.62
N ARG A 164 -12.73 30.69 -11.36
CA ARG A 164 -11.90 29.72 -10.63
C ARG A 164 -12.82 28.64 -10.07
N GLU A 165 -12.61 27.41 -10.51
CA GLU A 165 -13.32 26.24 -10.00
C GLU A 165 -12.34 25.26 -9.36
N VAL A 166 -12.72 24.73 -8.21
CA VAL A 166 -11.98 23.64 -7.56
C VAL A 166 -12.52 22.33 -8.11
N VAL A 167 -11.72 21.62 -8.90
CA VAL A 167 -12.10 20.35 -9.53
C VAL A 167 -11.24 19.23 -8.95
N LYS A 168 -11.88 18.11 -8.63
CA LYS A 168 -11.18 16.88 -8.23
C LYS A 168 -10.60 16.21 -9.47
N VAL A 169 -9.29 16.23 -9.58
CA VAL A 169 -8.54 15.57 -10.67
C VAL A 169 -7.94 14.29 -10.14
N ALA A 170 -7.88 13.24 -10.96
CA ALA A 170 -7.22 12.00 -10.58
C ALA A 170 -5.76 12.28 -10.22
N CYS A 171 -5.27 11.70 -9.12
CA CYS A 171 -3.90 11.88 -8.68
C CYS A 171 -2.94 11.49 -9.81
N PRO A 172 -2.04 12.40 -10.25
CA PRO A 172 -1.18 12.16 -11.42
C PRO A 172 -0.18 11.04 -11.17
N GLU A 173 0.21 10.82 -9.92
CA GLU A 173 1.22 9.83 -9.55
C GLU A 173 0.67 8.39 -9.52
N CYS A 174 -0.56 8.19 -9.05
CA CYS A 174 -1.19 6.86 -9.02
C CYS A 174 -2.21 6.65 -10.15
N GLY A 175 -2.53 7.68 -10.93
CA GLY A 175 -3.57 7.63 -11.97
C GLY A 175 -4.95 7.28 -11.40
N GLY A 176 -5.27 7.76 -10.19
CA GLY A 176 -6.52 7.44 -9.50
C GLY A 176 -6.59 6.06 -8.85
N LYS A 177 -5.48 5.28 -8.82
CA LYS A 177 -5.46 3.95 -8.17
C LYS A 177 -5.40 4.01 -6.64
N GLY A 178 -4.92 5.13 -6.07
CA GLY A 178 -4.70 5.30 -4.63
C GLY A 178 -3.44 4.59 -4.10
N GLU A 179 -2.89 3.67 -4.88
CA GLU A 179 -1.69 2.90 -4.58
C GLU A 179 -0.68 2.99 -5.73
N VAL A 180 0.61 2.93 -5.40
CA VAL A 180 1.73 2.94 -6.33
C VAL A 180 2.53 1.66 -6.15
N SER A 181 3.00 1.07 -7.24
CA SER A 181 3.89 -0.09 -7.16
C SER A 181 5.19 0.29 -6.46
N THR A 182 5.67 -0.59 -5.59
CA THR A 182 7.00 -0.46 -4.96
C THR A 182 8.12 -1.02 -5.83
N ALA A 183 7.78 -1.63 -6.98
CA ALA A 183 8.78 -2.09 -7.94
C ALA A 183 9.59 -0.91 -8.48
N CYS A 184 10.89 -1.12 -8.67
CA CYS A 184 11.75 -0.15 -9.34
C CYS A 184 11.19 0.13 -10.76
N LYS A 185 11.11 1.41 -11.13
CA LYS A 185 10.52 1.85 -12.40
C LYS A 185 11.27 1.27 -13.61
N ASP A 186 12.59 1.15 -13.49
CA ASP A 186 13.47 0.72 -14.57
C ASP A 186 13.49 -0.82 -14.69
N CYS A 187 13.65 -1.53 -13.57
CA CYS A 187 13.76 -2.98 -13.62
C CYS A 187 12.40 -3.70 -13.60
N ARG A 188 11.35 -3.08 -13.05
CA ARG A 188 10.01 -3.68 -12.82
C ARG A 188 10.06 -5.06 -12.14
N GLY A 189 11.08 -5.29 -11.30
CA GLY A 189 11.31 -6.58 -10.63
C GLY A 189 12.16 -7.58 -11.40
N ARG A 190 12.68 -7.24 -12.59
CA ARG A 190 13.56 -8.13 -13.39
C ARG A 190 15.03 -8.13 -12.95
N GLY A 191 15.44 -7.18 -12.10
CA GLY A 191 16.83 -7.06 -11.66
C GLY A 191 17.82 -6.53 -12.70
N VAL A 192 17.34 -6.13 -13.89
CA VAL A 192 18.13 -5.53 -14.97
C VAL A 192 17.47 -4.23 -15.42
N ALA A 193 18.24 -3.16 -15.59
CA ALA A 193 17.75 -1.89 -16.12
C ALA A 193 17.57 -1.99 -17.65
N ILE A 194 16.48 -1.41 -18.17
CA ILE A 194 16.27 -1.21 -19.62
C ILE A 194 16.71 0.20 -19.97
#